data_AF-A0A914JBE5-F1
#
_entry.id   AF-A0A914JBE5-F1
#
_cell.length_a   1.000
_cell.length_b   1.000
_cell.length_c   1.000
_cell.angle_alpha   90.00
_cell.angle_beta   90.00
_cell.angle_gamma   90.00
#
_symmetry.space_group_name_H-M   'P 1'
#
loop_
_entity.id
_entity.type
_entity.pdbx_description
1 polymer ?
#
loop_
_entity_poly.entity_id
_entity_poly.type
_entity_poly.pdbx_seq_one_letter_code
_entity_poly.pdbx_strand_id
1 'polypeptide(L)'
;MTNSSSNLESIVPFTTSKPKQRNLKEFYQKYFLYGQQLAPEDESIIDTNIGAFDSDLFEKHRNFLAFLIPFVVTQFVWWNLAIRFDYFDYYHTHWQMPITMIFGGVISGMTAEGGGAIAYPVMTFILQTSPETARDFSLMVQAINMSMACFAILFMKLQVEWRAICYGLLGGIPGTVLGLYTIDQYFTPSEKKMMFVSIWASFGIALYILNREKKRQTTPVIQYFSFWKAIVLIFTGVIGGIFTSFAGSGLDICIFSVITLLFRVSEKTATPSTIIAMAILSLFSVFWRVVIDFDIDMIALDYLKVTVPVGVFFAPFGAFLGSYFHRLTLAWFVCILEAIAYCGFLATRPSLILLGFSFGILFIGFGFFTFLAKAGQKLVKHEKIKTISRP
;
A
#
# COMPACT_ATOMS: atom_id res chain seq x y z
N MET A 1 -65.99 -22.79 27.26
CA MET A 1 -65.61 -23.12 28.65
C MET A 1 -64.24 -23.78 28.61
N THR A 2 -63.29 -23.19 29.34
CA THR A 2 -62.01 -23.75 29.85
C THR A 2 -61.00 -24.32 28.82
N ASN A 3 -59.72 -23.95 28.76
CA ASN A 3 -58.88 -23.13 29.63
C ASN A 3 -57.66 -22.63 28.84
N SER A 4 -57.25 -21.41 29.14
CA SER A 4 -56.01 -20.75 28.74
C SER A 4 -54.86 -21.10 29.69
N SER A 5 -53.65 -21.36 29.18
CA SER A 5 -52.39 -20.99 29.86
C SER A 5 -51.14 -21.21 28.99
N SER A 6 -50.63 -20.11 28.46
CA SER A 6 -49.20 -19.71 28.49
C SER A 6 -48.12 -20.80 28.39
N ASN A 7 -47.55 -20.98 27.21
CA ASN A 7 -46.19 -21.52 27.08
C ASN A 7 -45.19 -20.37 27.28
N LEU A 8 -44.72 -20.23 28.52
CA LEU A 8 -43.60 -19.37 28.87
C LEU A 8 -42.30 -19.90 28.24
N GLU A 9 -41.63 -18.97 27.55
CA GLU A 9 -40.20 -18.82 27.32
C GLU A 9 -39.28 -19.89 27.95
N SER A 10 -38.71 -20.76 27.09
CA SER A 10 -37.45 -21.42 27.42
C SER A 10 -36.30 -20.45 27.13
N ILE A 11 -35.96 -19.66 28.14
CA ILE A 11 -34.75 -18.84 28.19
C ILE A 11 -33.56 -19.79 28.11
N VAL A 12 -32.93 -19.88 26.93
CA VAL A 12 -31.62 -20.50 26.76
C VAL A 12 -30.64 -19.70 27.62
N PRO A 13 -29.96 -20.31 28.61
CA PRO A 13 -29.07 -19.56 29.48
C PRO A 13 -27.94 -18.97 28.64
N PHE A 14 -27.82 -17.64 28.69
CA PHE A 14 -26.66 -16.89 28.21
C PHE A 14 -25.43 -17.40 28.97
N THR A 15 -24.73 -18.40 28.43
CA THR A 15 -23.42 -18.77 28.92
C THR A 15 -22.49 -17.61 28.63
N THR A 16 -22.19 -16.83 29.67
CA THR A 16 -21.11 -15.85 29.70
C THR A 16 -19.80 -16.60 29.49
N SER A 17 -19.40 -16.80 28.22
CA SER A 17 -18.10 -17.36 27.89
C SER A 17 -17.04 -16.38 28.39
N LYS A 18 -16.40 -16.70 29.52
CA LYS A 18 -15.17 -16.06 29.98
C LYS A 18 -14.19 -16.00 28.78
N PRO A 19 -13.44 -14.90 28.58
CA PRO A 19 -12.50 -14.81 27.47
C PRO A 19 -11.47 -15.95 27.61
N LYS A 20 -11.56 -16.94 26.72
CA LYS A 20 -10.62 -18.05 26.62
C LYS A 20 -9.22 -17.45 26.47
N GLN A 21 -8.34 -17.65 27.45
CA GLN A 21 -6.91 -17.34 27.32
C GLN A 21 -6.42 -18.08 26.07
N ARG A 22 -6.12 -17.33 25.01
CA ARG A 22 -5.64 -17.92 23.76
C ARG A 22 -4.24 -18.45 23.98
N ASN A 23 -4.03 -19.72 23.62
CA ASN A 23 -2.73 -20.36 23.78
C ASN A 23 -1.70 -19.66 22.87
N LEU A 24 -0.43 -19.53 23.31
CA LEU A 24 0.62 -18.83 22.55
C LEU A 24 0.77 -19.41 21.13
N LYS A 25 0.62 -20.74 21.00
CA LYS A 25 0.60 -21.45 19.71
C LYS A 25 -0.59 -21.07 18.83
N GLU A 26 -1.79 -20.90 19.40
CA GLU A 26 -2.98 -20.46 18.67
C GLU A 26 -2.88 -18.98 18.26
N PHE A 27 -2.21 -18.15 19.08
CA PHE A 27 -1.87 -16.78 18.73
C PHE A 27 -0.89 -16.77 17.55
N TYR A 28 0.20 -17.53 17.61
CA TYR A 28 1.16 -17.61 16.50
C TYR A 28 0.52 -18.14 15.21
N GLN A 29 -0.26 -19.22 15.29
CA GLN A 29 -0.98 -19.75 14.12
C GLN A 29 -1.98 -18.76 13.53
N LYS A 30 -2.68 -18.01 14.38
CA LYS A 30 -3.66 -17.03 13.92
C LYS A 30 -3.00 -15.79 13.32
N TYR A 31 -1.89 -15.32 13.89
CA TYR A 31 -1.27 -14.05 13.52
C TYR A 31 -0.13 -14.16 12.50
N PHE A 32 0.41 -15.37 12.29
CA PHE A 32 1.58 -15.61 11.44
C PHE A 32 1.43 -16.79 10.46
N LEU A 33 0.26 -17.45 10.37
CA LEU A 33 0.04 -18.60 9.45
C LEU A 33 -1.29 -18.58 8.68
N TYR A 34 -2.15 -17.57 8.87
CA TYR A 34 -3.48 -17.54 8.25
C TYR A 34 -3.42 -16.88 6.86
N GLY A 35 -3.07 -17.70 5.86
CA GLY A 35 -2.78 -17.35 4.47
C GLY A 35 -3.84 -16.53 3.69
N GLN A 36 -3.42 -15.99 2.54
CA GLN A 36 -4.29 -15.44 1.50
C GLN A 36 -5.21 -16.53 0.91
N GLN A 37 -6.45 -16.16 0.60
CA GLN A 37 -7.34 -17.00 -0.21
C GLN A 37 -7.09 -16.63 -1.67
N LEU A 38 -6.79 -17.63 -2.48
CA LEU A 38 -6.74 -17.50 -3.94
C LEU A 38 -8.14 -17.15 -4.46
N ALA A 39 -8.21 -16.49 -5.62
CA ALA A 39 -9.48 -16.28 -6.30
C ALA A 39 -10.18 -17.65 -6.51
N PRO A 40 -11.52 -17.71 -6.43
CA PRO A 40 -12.22 -18.92 -6.85
C PRO A 40 -11.79 -19.25 -8.29
N GLU A 41 -11.44 -20.51 -8.53
CA GLU A 41 -11.05 -21.00 -9.84
C GLU A 41 -12.21 -20.75 -10.81
N ASP A 42 -12.01 -19.88 -11.80
CA ASP A 42 -12.81 -19.91 -13.01
C ASP A 42 -12.39 -21.17 -13.79
N GLU A 43 -13.02 -22.31 -13.48
CA GLU A 43 -13.04 -23.49 -14.35
C GLU A 43 -13.80 -23.15 -15.64
N SER A 44 -13.23 -22.34 -16.51
CA SER A 44 -13.51 -22.38 -17.93
C SER A 44 -12.51 -21.52 -18.68
N ILE A 45 -12.01 -22.08 -19.80
CA ILE A 45 -11.20 -21.42 -20.83
C ILE A 45 -9.68 -21.46 -20.53
N ILE A 46 -9.04 -22.57 -20.92
CA ILE A 46 -8.23 -22.67 -22.15
C ILE A 46 -7.71 -24.11 -22.24
N ASP A 47 -8.40 -24.90 -23.06
CA ASP A 47 -7.91 -26.15 -23.62
C ASP A 47 -7.15 -25.77 -24.91
N THR A 48 -5.89 -25.33 -24.78
CA THR A 48 -4.98 -25.23 -25.93
C THR A 48 -3.62 -25.80 -25.56
N ASN A 49 -3.35 -26.98 -26.11
CA ASN A 49 -2.05 -27.59 -26.39
C ASN A 49 -0.81 -26.70 -26.16
N ILE A 50 -0.40 -26.57 -24.90
CA ILE A 50 0.99 -26.29 -24.51
C ILE A 50 1.41 -27.55 -23.75
N GLY A 51 2.53 -28.15 -24.15
CA GLY A 51 2.92 -29.52 -23.79
C GLY A 51 2.62 -29.89 -22.33
N ALA A 52 1.88 -30.98 -22.15
CA ALA A 52 1.33 -31.49 -20.88
C ALA A 52 2.34 -31.80 -19.76
N PHE A 53 3.63 -31.54 -19.99
CA PHE A 53 4.70 -31.66 -18.99
C PHE A 53 5.06 -30.31 -18.33
N ASP A 54 4.83 -29.18 -19.02
CA ASP A 54 5.11 -27.85 -18.47
C ASP A 54 3.95 -27.33 -17.61
N SER A 55 2.69 -27.54 -18.02
CA SER A 55 1.52 -26.98 -17.30
C SER A 55 1.45 -27.40 -15.82
N ASP A 56 1.76 -28.67 -15.53
CA ASP A 56 1.64 -29.24 -14.18
C ASP A 56 2.76 -28.73 -13.22
N LEU A 57 3.97 -28.49 -13.75
CA LEU A 57 5.07 -27.88 -12.98
C LEU A 57 4.83 -26.37 -12.76
N PHE A 58 4.35 -25.67 -13.79
CA PHE A 58 4.05 -24.25 -13.78
C PHE A 58 2.91 -23.91 -12.81
N GLU A 59 1.87 -24.74 -12.72
CA GLU A 59 0.79 -24.56 -11.75
C GLU A 59 1.25 -24.86 -10.32
N LYS A 60 2.01 -25.95 -10.13
CA LYS A 60 2.49 -26.37 -8.80
C LYS A 60 3.50 -25.40 -8.17
N HIS A 61 4.31 -24.71 -8.98
CA HIS A 61 5.31 -23.73 -8.50
C HIS A 61 5.00 -22.29 -8.89
N ARG A 62 3.77 -21.99 -9.30
CA ARG A 62 3.36 -20.69 -9.84
C ARG A 62 3.77 -19.51 -8.96
N ASN A 63 3.62 -19.65 -7.65
CA ASN A 63 4.00 -18.61 -6.68
C ASN A 63 5.52 -18.37 -6.63
N PHE A 64 6.32 -19.41 -6.82
CA PHE A 64 7.77 -19.31 -6.86
C PHE A 64 8.25 -18.71 -8.18
N LEU A 65 7.67 -19.13 -9.31
CA LEU A 65 7.93 -18.57 -10.63
C LEU A 65 7.55 -17.07 -10.72
N ALA A 66 6.43 -16.68 -10.11
CA ALA A 66 5.99 -15.29 -10.03
C ALA A 66 7.06 -14.36 -9.41
N PHE A 67 7.83 -14.89 -8.46
CA PHE A 67 8.94 -14.18 -7.83
C PHE A 67 10.24 -14.29 -8.64
N LEU A 68 10.58 -15.50 -9.07
CA LEU A 68 11.88 -15.81 -9.65
C LEU A 68 12.08 -15.08 -10.98
N ILE A 69 11.07 -15.01 -11.84
CA ILE A 69 11.17 -14.39 -13.17
C ILE A 69 11.59 -12.91 -13.08
N PRO A 70 10.83 -12.01 -12.41
CA PRO A 70 11.21 -10.61 -12.34
C PRO A 70 12.51 -10.41 -11.56
N PHE A 71 12.81 -11.25 -10.57
CA PHE A 71 14.07 -11.23 -9.83
C PHE A 71 15.25 -11.49 -10.76
N VAL A 72 15.23 -12.60 -11.51
CA VAL A 72 16.32 -12.99 -12.42
C VAL A 72 16.50 -11.94 -13.51
N VAL A 73 15.42 -11.47 -14.12
CA VAL A 73 15.49 -10.43 -15.17
C VAL A 73 16.14 -9.15 -14.65
N THR A 74 15.69 -8.65 -13.49
CA THR A 74 16.19 -7.39 -12.96
C THR A 74 17.63 -7.52 -12.47
N GLN A 75 17.98 -8.63 -11.80
CA GLN A 75 19.34 -8.92 -11.39
C GLN A 75 20.27 -9.06 -12.60
N PHE A 76 19.83 -9.76 -13.65
CA PHE A 76 20.60 -9.89 -14.87
C PHE A 76 20.90 -8.53 -15.49
N VAL A 77 19.89 -7.68 -15.66
CA VAL A 77 20.09 -6.31 -16.16
C VAL A 77 21.03 -5.53 -15.24
N TRP A 78 20.83 -5.59 -13.93
CA TRP A 78 21.66 -4.87 -12.98
C TRP A 78 23.13 -5.31 -13.01
N TRP A 79 23.43 -6.61 -13.01
CA TRP A 79 24.81 -7.12 -13.06
C TRP A 79 25.54 -6.69 -14.33
N ASN A 80 24.85 -6.70 -15.48
CA ASN A 80 25.44 -6.19 -16.73
C ASN A 80 25.80 -4.70 -16.62
N LEU A 81 24.92 -3.89 -16.02
CA LEU A 81 25.18 -2.47 -15.81
C LEU A 81 26.28 -2.23 -14.76
N ALA A 82 26.26 -2.97 -13.66
CA ALA A 82 27.21 -2.85 -12.56
C ALA A 82 28.65 -3.15 -13.01
N ILE A 83 28.83 -4.19 -13.85
CA ILE A 83 30.15 -4.53 -14.41
C ILE A 83 30.58 -3.50 -15.46
N ARG A 84 29.65 -3.01 -16.30
CA ARG A 84 29.98 -2.08 -17.39
C ARG A 84 30.33 -0.67 -16.90
N PHE A 85 29.63 -0.18 -15.88
CA PHE A 85 29.71 1.19 -15.37
C PHE A 85 30.30 1.29 -13.96
N ASP A 86 30.87 0.20 -13.46
CA ASP A 86 31.51 0.08 -12.16
C ASP A 86 30.66 0.60 -10.98
N TYR A 87 29.48 0.00 -10.79
CA TYR A 87 28.59 0.40 -9.70
C TYR A 87 29.16 0.08 -8.31
N PHE A 88 30.22 -0.73 -8.24
CA PHE A 88 30.81 -1.19 -6.99
C PHE A 88 31.43 -0.04 -6.19
N ASP A 89 32.00 0.95 -6.87
CA ASP A 89 32.60 2.13 -6.24
C ASP A 89 31.60 2.92 -5.39
N TYR A 90 30.33 2.98 -5.80
CA TYR A 90 29.28 3.68 -5.07
C TYR A 90 28.97 3.05 -3.71
N TYR A 91 29.26 1.75 -3.51
CA TYR A 91 29.03 1.11 -2.21
C TYR A 91 29.92 1.68 -1.10
N HIS A 92 31.10 2.22 -1.42
CA HIS A 92 31.96 2.83 -0.40
C HIS A 92 31.31 4.06 0.26
N THR A 93 30.49 4.79 -0.49
CA THR A 93 29.91 6.07 -0.08
C THR A 93 28.42 5.97 0.23
N HIS A 94 27.69 5.03 -0.39
CA HIS A 94 26.22 4.95 -0.37
C HIS A 94 25.67 3.63 0.23
N TRP A 95 26.48 2.85 0.97
CA TRP A 95 26.08 1.56 1.56
C TRP A 95 24.87 1.58 2.49
N GLN A 96 24.52 2.75 3.03
CA GLN A 96 23.41 2.92 3.96
C GLN A 96 22.06 2.63 3.31
N MET A 97 21.87 3.04 2.04
CA MET A 97 20.60 2.89 1.33
C MET A 97 20.22 1.44 0.99
N PRO A 98 21.14 0.57 0.56
CA PRO A 98 20.87 -0.86 0.47
C PRO A 98 20.33 -1.44 1.78
N ILE A 99 20.92 -1.09 2.93
CA ILE A 99 20.44 -1.56 4.25
C ILE A 99 19.04 -1.03 4.54
N THR A 100 18.81 0.26 4.32
CA THR A 100 17.48 0.88 4.44
C THR A 100 16.44 0.12 3.62
N MET A 101 16.83 -0.34 2.43
CA MET A 101 15.95 -0.98 1.47
C MET A 101 15.78 -2.48 1.68
N ILE A 102 16.54 -3.11 2.59
CA ILE A 102 16.14 -4.40 3.17
C ILE A 102 14.79 -4.22 3.88
N PHE A 103 14.71 -3.24 4.79
CA PHE A 103 13.47 -2.95 5.51
C PHE A 103 12.41 -2.34 4.58
N GLY A 104 12.81 -1.37 3.75
CA GLY A 104 11.95 -0.72 2.77
C GLY A 104 11.31 -1.70 1.80
N GLY A 105 12.09 -2.64 1.27
CA GLY A 105 11.59 -3.72 0.41
C GLY A 105 10.58 -4.60 1.13
N VAL A 106 10.93 -5.12 2.31
CA VAL A 106 10.03 -6.00 3.09
C VAL A 106 8.68 -5.33 3.36
N ILE A 107 8.68 -4.09 3.87
CA ILE A 107 7.43 -3.37 4.14
C ILE A 107 6.68 -3.06 2.84
N SER A 108 7.38 -2.64 1.78
CA SER A 108 6.78 -2.36 0.47
C SER A 108 6.01 -3.54 -0.10
N GLY A 109 6.49 -4.77 0.11
CA GLY A 109 5.79 -5.97 -0.34
C GLY A 109 4.61 -6.35 0.55
N MET A 110 4.75 -6.11 1.85
CA MET A 110 3.77 -6.51 2.87
C MET A 110 2.57 -5.56 2.97
N THR A 111 2.73 -4.29 2.56
CA THR A 111 1.76 -3.21 2.81
C THR A 111 1.47 -2.41 1.54
N ALA A 112 0.45 -1.55 1.62
CA ALA A 112 0.05 -0.67 0.52
C ALA A 112 0.74 0.71 0.57
N GLU A 113 1.86 0.84 1.29
CA GLU A 113 2.54 2.11 1.57
C GLU A 113 3.81 2.31 0.73
N GLY A 114 4.34 1.19 0.23
CA GLY A 114 5.54 1.13 -0.58
C GLY A 114 6.86 1.36 0.16
N GLY A 115 7.97 1.20 -0.57
CA GLY A 115 9.32 1.33 0.00
C GLY A 115 9.71 2.77 0.32
N GLY A 116 9.05 3.74 -0.35
CA GLY A 116 9.23 5.17 -0.10
C GLY A 116 8.92 5.58 1.34
N ALA A 117 7.99 4.86 2.00
CA ALA A 117 7.66 5.01 3.42
C ALA A 117 8.88 4.96 4.36
N ILE A 118 9.84 4.07 4.07
CA ILE A 118 11.06 3.93 4.87
C ILE A 118 12.18 4.77 4.28
N ALA A 119 12.34 4.73 2.95
CA ALA A 119 13.42 5.43 2.28
C ALA A 119 13.40 6.94 2.58
N TYR A 120 12.23 7.57 2.47
CA TYR A 120 12.11 9.01 2.59
C TYR A 120 12.47 9.53 3.99
N PRO A 121 11.94 9.01 5.12
CA PRO A 121 12.38 9.42 6.46
C PRO A 121 13.86 9.15 6.73
N VAL A 122 14.40 8.03 6.24
CA VAL A 122 15.81 7.70 6.46
C VAL A 122 16.70 8.68 5.69
N MET A 123 16.40 8.95 4.43
CA MET A 123 17.14 9.93 3.64
C MET A 123 17.02 11.33 4.22
N THR A 124 15.81 11.76 4.61
CA THR A 124 15.58 13.15 5.02
C THR A 124 16.00 13.47 6.45
N PHE A 125 15.93 12.50 7.38
CA PHE A 125 16.25 12.72 8.79
C PHE A 125 17.58 12.10 9.23
N ILE A 126 17.97 10.94 8.70
CA ILE A 126 19.21 10.25 9.10
C ILE A 126 20.36 10.68 8.19
N LEU A 127 20.19 10.56 6.87
CA LEU A 127 21.22 10.94 5.90
C LEU A 127 21.23 12.44 5.59
N GLN A 128 20.23 13.17 6.09
CA GLN A 128 20.07 14.63 5.92
C GLN A 128 20.08 15.09 4.45
N THR A 129 19.64 14.22 3.54
CA THR A 129 19.48 14.54 2.12
C THR A 129 18.27 15.47 1.91
N SER A 130 18.26 16.17 0.77
CA SER A 130 17.14 17.02 0.39
C SER A 130 15.85 16.17 0.18
N PRO A 131 14.67 16.72 0.52
CA PRO A 131 13.38 16.12 0.20
C PRO A 131 13.20 15.78 -1.28
N GLU A 132 13.77 16.60 -2.16
CA GLU A 132 13.71 16.44 -3.61
C GLU A 132 14.49 15.20 -4.05
N THR A 133 15.71 15.02 -3.54
CA THR A 133 16.51 13.80 -3.77
C THR A 133 15.78 12.56 -3.22
N ALA A 134 15.17 12.67 -2.04
CA ALA A 134 14.44 11.57 -1.41
C ALA A 134 13.17 11.21 -2.18
N ARG A 135 12.46 12.20 -2.74
CA ARG A 135 11.34 12.02 -3.66
C ARG A 135 11.77 11.28 -4.91
N ASP A 136 12.81 11.76 -5.59
CA ASP A 136 13.27 11.17 -6.85
C ASP A 136 13.71 9.72 -6.64
N PHE A 137 14.47 9.46 -5.58
CA PHE A 137 14.83 8.11 -5.18
C PHE A 137 13.59 7.24 -4.93
N SER A 138 12.61 7.76 -4.18
CA SER A 138 11.37 7.04 -3.85
C SER A 138 10.54 6.72 -5.10
N LEU A 139 10.46 7.63 -6.08
CA LEU A 139 9.79 7.38 -7.36
C LEU A 139 10.50 6.26 -8.14
N MET A 140 11.83 6.33 -8.26
CA MET A 140 12.60 5.36 -9.03
C MET A 140 12.60 3.97 -8.40
N VAL A 141 12.78 3.88 -7.07
CA VAL A 141 12.80 2.59 -6.38
C VAL A 141 11.42 1.93 -6.41
N GLN A 142 10.34 2.71 -6.36
CA GLN A 142 8.99 2.19 -6.51
C GLN A 142 8.68 1.76 -7.94
N ALA A 143 9.12 2.51 -8.94
CA ALA A 143 8.94 2.11 -10.34
C ALA A 143 9.54 0.71 -10.60
N ILE A 144 10.65 0.36 -9.93
CA ILE A 144 11.25 -0.98 -10.00
C ILE A 144 10.47 -1.97 -9.12
N ASN A 145 10.41 -1.73 -7.80
CA ASN A 145 9.87 -2.70 -6.85
C ASN A 145 8.38 -2.97 -7.05
N MET A 146 7.57 -1.94 -7.30
CA MET A 146 6.13 -2.09 -7.52
C MET A 146 5.82 -2.72 -8.87
N SER A 147 6.64 -2.50 -9.90
CA SER A 147 6.48 -3.20 -11.19
C SER A 147 6.75 -4.69 -11.06
N MET A 148 7.73 -5.08 -10.25
CA MET A 148 7.96 -6.49 -9.95
C MET A 148 6.81 -7.11 -9.17
N ALA A 149 6.31 -6.42 -8.15
CA ALA A 149 5.15 -6.87 -7.38
C ALA A 149 3.89 -6.93 -8.28
N CYS A 150 3.71 -5.97 -9.19
CA CYS A 150 2.66 -5.96 -10.20
C CYS A 150 2.75 -7.19 -11.11
N PHE A 151 3.93 -7.53 -11.62
CA PHE A 151 4.12 -8.76 -12.39
C PHE A 151 3.68 -9.99 -11.60
N ALA A 152 4.14 -10.14 -10.34
CA ALA A 152 3.76 -11.25 -9.49
C ALA A 152 2.23 -11.31 -9.25
N ILE A 153 1.60 -10.17 -9.00
CA ILE A 153 0.15 -10.04 -8.80
C ILE A 153 -0.63 -10.52 -10.03
N LEU A 154 -0.23 -10.08 -11.22
CA LEU A 154 -0.87 -10.46 -12.48
C LEU A 154 -0.62 -11.93 -12.82
N PHE A 155 0.61 -12.41 -12.66
CA PHE A 155 1.00 -13.80 -12.92
C PHE A 155 0.28 -14.76 -11.97
N MET A 156 0.13 -14.40 -10.69
CA MET A 156 -0.63 -15.16 -9.69
C MET A 156 -2.15 -15.00 -9.83
N LYS A 157 -2.65 -14.15 -10.74
CA LYS A 157 -4.09 -13.84 -10.91
C LYS A 157 -4.73 -13.47 -9.56
N LEU A 158 -4.03 -12.69 -8.75
CA LEU A 158 -4.58 -12.19 -7.50
C LEU A 158 -5.79 -11.29 -7.80
N GLN A 159 -6.75 -11.29 -6.88
CA GLN A 159 -7.95 -10.48 -7.06
C GLN A 159 -7.63 -8.99 -6.96
N VAL A 160 -8.10 -8.22 -7.95
CA VAL A 160 -7.83 -6.80 -8.13
C VAL A 160 -9.11 -6.05 -8.47
N GLU A 161 -9.28 -4.85 -7.91
CA GLU A 161 -10.36 -3.92 -8.25
C GLU A 161 -9.90 -2.95 -9.36
N TRP A 162 -10.06 -3.39 -10.61
CA TRP A 162 -9.62 -2.64 -11.80
C TRP A 162 -10.22 -1.24 -11.92
N ARG A 163 -11.44 -1.02 -11.40
CA ARG A 163 -12.09 0.30 -11.44
C ARG A 163 -11.34 1.30 -10.55
N ALA A 164 -10.87 0.86 -9.38
CA ALA A 164 -10.07 1.70 -8.50
C ALA A 164 -8.75 2.11 -9.16
N ILE A 165 -8.11 1.19 -9.89
CA ILE A 165 -6.89 1.46 -10.66
C ILE A 165 -7.16 2.48 -11.77
N CYS A 166 -8.14 2.21 -12.64
CA CYS A 166 -8.41 3.06 -13.81
C CYS A 166 -8.81 4.49 -13.41
N TYR A 167 -9.80 4.62 -12.53
CA TYR A 167 -10.27 5.94 -12.09
C TYR A 167 -9.27 6.63 -11.17
N GLY A 168 -8.53 5.87 -10.34
CA GLY A 168 -7.45 6.40 -9.51
C GLY A 168 -6.32 6.98 -10.35
N LEU A 169 -5.87 6.28 -11.41
CA LEU A 169 -4.84 6.76 -12.33
C LEU A 169 -5.31 7.94 -13.19
N LEU A 170 -6.57 7.93 -13.61
CA LEU A 170 -7.16 9.05 -14.36
C LEU A 170 -7.05 10.38 -13.59
N GLY A 171 -7.14 10.34 -12.26
CA GLY A 171 -6.85 11.49 -11.40
C GLY A 171 -5.38 11.61 -10.98
N GLY A 172 -4.70 10.48 -10.75
CA GLY A 172 -3.33 10.41 -10.24
C GLY A 172 -2.32 11.03 -11.18
N ILE A 173 -2.40 10.71 -12.48
CA ILE A 173 -1.50 11.25 -13.49
C ILE A 173 -1.55 12.79 -13.55
N PRO A 174 -2.72 13.44 -13.77
CA PRO A 174 -2.77 14.90 -13.76
C PRO A 174 -2.48 15.48 -12.37
N GLY A 175 -2.82 14.77 -11.29
CA GLY A 175 -2.49 15.17 -9.92
C GLY A 175 -0.98 15.24 -9.67
N THR A 176 -0.21 14.27 -10.18
CA THR A 176 1.25 14.27 -10.05
C THR A 176 1.88 15.38 -10.88
N VAL A 177 1.43 15.59 -12.11
CA VAL A 177 1.89 16.70 -12.96
C VAL A 177 1.60 18.05 -12.30
N LEU A 178 0.36 18.26 -11.81
CA LEU A 178 -0.03 19.45 -11.07
C LEU A 178 0.82 19.63 -9.80
N GLY A 179 1.08 18.54 -9.10
CA GLY A 179 1.88 18.52 -7.90
C GLY A 179 3.32 18.97 -8.16
N LEU A 180 3.95 18.42 -9.20
CA LEU A 180 5.35 18.71 -9.57
C LEU A 180 5.56 20.16 -10.00
N TYR A 181 4.69 20.70 -10.86
CA TYR A 181 4.87 22.05 -11.40
C TYR A 181 4.36 23.15 -10.48
N THR A 182 3.24 22.92 -9.79
CA THR A 182 2.58 23.96 -9.02
C THR A 182 2.91 23.81 -7.55
N ILE A 183 2.59 22.67 -6.96
CA ILE A 183 2.53 22.54 -5.50
C ILE A 183 3.92 22.39 -4.88
N ASP A 184 4.81 21.60 -5.49
CA ASP A 184 6.14 21.32 -4.95
C ASP A 184 7.02 22.58 -4.83
N GLN A 185 6.78 23.59 -5.69
CA GLN A 185 7.53 24.84 -5.71
C GLN A 185 7.16 25.81 -4.58
N TYR A 186 5.97 25.67 -3.98
CA TYR A 186 5.51 26.57 -2.92
C TYR A 186 5.99 26.15 -1.53
N PHE A 187 6.52 24.93 -1.37
CA PHE A 187 6.90 24.40 -0.08
C PHE A 187 8.41 24.41 0.14
N THR A 188 8.81 24.89 1.31
CA THR A 188 10.18 24.77 1.79
C THR A 188 10.53 23.31 2.10
N PRO A 189 11.83 22.94 2.11
CA PRO A 189 12.25 21.58 2.45
C PRO A 189 11.72 21.10 3.82
N SER A 190 11.65 22.00 4.82
CA SER A 190 11.11 21.67 6.14
C SER A 190 9.61 21.36 6.09
N GLU A 191 8.84 22.11 5.29
CA GLU A 191 7.41 21.87 5.09
C GLU A 191 7.18 20.54 4.36
N LYS A 192 7.99 20.20 3.35
CA LYS A 192 7.91 18.90 2.67
C LYS A 192 8.15 17.72 3.61
N LYS A 193 9.18 17.82 4.47
CA LYS A 193 9.46 16.81 5.52
C LYS A 193 8.30 16.67 6.50
N MET A 194 7.74 17.80 6.95
CA MET A 194 6.57 17.81 7.84
C MET A 194 5.35 17.18 7.16
N MET A 195 5.01 17.60 5.94
CA MET A 195 3.85 17.10 5.21
C MET A 195 3.91 15.59 5.02
N PHE A 196 5.06 15.06 4.60
CA PHE A 196 5.28 13.62 4.51
C PHE A 196 4.92 12.94 5.83
N VAL A 197 5.59 13.32 6.91
CA VAL A 197 5.45 12.66 8.20
C VAL A 197 4.03 12.78 8.77
N SER A 198 3.36 13.93 8.61
CA SER A 198 1.99 14.13 9.11
C SER A 198 0.94 13.38 8.29
N ILE A 199 1.09 13.31 6.96
CA ILE A 199 0.15 12.62 6.07
C ILE A 199 0.24 11.10 6.28
N TRP A 200 1.46 10.56 6.34
CA TRP A 200 1.70 9.13 6.56
C TRP A 200 1.30 8.70 7.98
N ALA A 201 1.57 9.52 9.00
CA ALA A 201 1.01 9.30 10.33
C ALA A 201 -0.54 9.34 10.34
N SER A 202 -1.16 10.20 9.53
CA SER A 202 -2.63 10.21 9.34
C SER A 202 -3.13 8.93 8.67
N PHE A 203 -2.36 8.37 7.73
CA PHE A 203 -2.65 7.06 7.15
C PHE A 203 -2.54 5.93 8.19
N GLY A 204 -1.55 5.98 9.08
CA GLY A 204 -1.47 5.10 10.25
C GLY A 204 -2.73 5.16 11.13
N ILE A 205 -3.29 6.36 11.33
CA ILE A 205 -4.58 6.55 12.00
C ILE A 205 -5.72 5.88 11.22
N ALA A 206 -5.74 6.00 9.88
CA ALA A 206 -6.71 5.35 9.02
C ALA A 206 -6.69 3.83 9.21
N LEU A 207 -5.51 3.21 9.20
CA LEU A 207 -5.31 1.80 9.47
C LEU A 207 -5.74 1.40 10.89
N TYR A 208 -5.46 2.23 11.88
CA TYR A 208 -5.91 1.99 13.25
C TYR A 208 -7.45 1.97 13.34
N ILE A 209 -8.13 2.95 12.73
CA ILE A 209 -9.60 3.01 12.65
C ILE A 209 -10.14 1.76 11.93
N LEU A 210 -9.55 1.41 10.79
CA LEU A 210 -9.90 0.24 9.98
C LEU A 210 -9.90 -1.05 10.82
N ASN A 211 -8.85 -1.23 11.64
CA ASN A 211 -8.62 -2.44 12.42
C ASN A 211 -9.41 -2.49 13.75
N ARG A 212 -9.92 -1.35 14.25
CA ARG A 212 -10.83 -1.35 15.40
C ARG A 212 -12.18 -2.00 15.08
N GLU A 213 -12.62 -1.96 13.83
CA GLU A 213 -13.88 -2.57 13.38
C GLU A 213 -13.76 -4.09 13.13
N LYS A 214 -13.57 -4.87 14.21
CA LYS A 214 -13.28 -6.32 14.15
C LYS A 214 -14.30 -7.17 13.37
N LYS A 215 -15.57 -6.73 13.27
CA LYS A 215 -16.67 -7.44 12.58
C LYS A 215 -17.14 -6.74 11.30
N ARG A 216 -16.27 -5.95 10.66
CA ARG A 216 -16.57 -5.30 9.39
C ARG A 216 -16.90 -6.34 8.31
N GLN A 217 -18.00 -6.13 7.61
CA GLN A 217 -18.28 -6.86 6.39
C GLN A 217 -17.51 -6.23 5.25
N THR A 218 -16.65 -7.01 4.62
CA THR A 218 -15.84 -6.60 3.48
C THR A 218 -16.31 -7.33 2.24
N THR A 219 -16.30 -6.63 1.11
CA THR A 219 -16.59 -7.21 -0.19
C THR A 219 -15.31 -7.31 -1.01
N PRO A 220 -15.19 -8.27 -1.92
CA PRO A 220 -13.99 -8.40 -2.73
C PRO A 220 -13.92 -7.33 -3.82
N VAL A 221 -15.06 -6.83 -4.29
CA VAL A 221 -15.16 -5.80 -5.33
C VAL A 221 -16.15 -4.70 -4.93
N ILE A 222 -15.99 -3.50 -5.49
CA ILE A 222 -16.89 -2.37 -5.25
C ILE A 222 -18.29 -2.73 -5.75
N GLN A 223 -19.21 -2.92 -4.80
CA GLN A 223 -20.62 -3.21 -5.06
C GLN A 223 -21.32 -2.00 -5.69
N TYR A 224 -22.35 -2.23 -6.51
CA TYR A 224 -23.20 -1.19 -7.09
C TYR A 224 -22.43 0.04 -7.59
N PHE A 225 -21.49 -0.19 -8.52
CA PHE A 225 -20.65 0.88 -9.04
C PHE A 225 -21.49 1.92 -9.79
N SER A 226 -21.24 3.19 -9.48
CA SER A 226 -22.01 4.33 -9.97
C SER A 226 -21.09 5.51 -10.29
N PHE A 227 -21.61 6.48 -11.05
CA PHE A 227 -20.85 7.64 -11.47
C PHE A 227 -20.22 8.41 -10.30
N TRP A 228 -20.95 8.61 -9.19
CA TRP A 228 -20.40 9.29 -8.02
C TRP A 228 -19.21 8.54 -7.40
N LYS A 229 -19.20 7.19 -7.42
CA LYS A 229 -18.07 6.39 -6.92
C LYS A 229 -16.84 6.58 -7.80
N ALA A 230 -17.04 6.71 -9.11
CA ALA A 230 -15.97 7.04 -10.05
C ALA A 230 -15.39 8.43 -9.76
N ILE A 231 -16.23 9.45 -9.54
CA ILE A 231 -15.76 10.81 -9.18
C ILE A 231 -14.90 10.78 -7.91
N VAL A 232 -15.36 10.05 -6.88
CA VAL A 232 -14.60 9.92 -5.62
C VAL A 232 -13.23 9.29 -5.88
N LEU A 233 -13.14 8.25 -6.72
CA LEU A 233 -11.86 7.62 -7.07
C LEU A 233 -10.95 8.56 -7.85
N ILE A 234 -11.48 9.31 -8.82
CA ILE A 234 -10.71 10.30 -9.59
C ILE A 234 -10.17 11.38 -8.67
N PHE A 235 -11.01 11.96 -7.81
CA PHE A 235 -10.58 13.02 -6.88
C PHE A 235 -9.54 12.51 -5.87
N THR A 236 -9.73 11.27 -5.38
CA THR A 236 -8.74 10.59 -4.54
C THR A 236 -7.42 10.40 -5.30
N GLY A 237 -7.52 10.05 -6.58
CA GLY A 237 -6.39 9.97 -7.50
C GLY A 237 -5.63 11.29 -7.57
N VAL A 238 -6.31 12.40 -7.82
CA VAL A 238 -5.70 13.74 -7.89
C VAL A 238 -4.92 14.06 -6.61
N ILE A 239 -5.53 13.86 -5.44
CA ILE A 239 -4.87 14.11 -4.15
C ILE A 239 -3.66 13.18 -3.97
N GLY A 240 -3.82 11.89 -4.24
CA GLY A 240 -2.73 10.92 -4.13
C GLY A 240 -1.58 11.18 -5.11
N GLY A 241 -1.89 11.68 -6.31
CA GLY A 241 -0.92 12.14 -7.29
C GLY A 241 -0.13 13.35 -6.80
N ILE A 242 -0.81 14.32 -6.17
CA ILE A 242 -0.16 15.47 -5.52
C ILE A 242 0.78 15.00 -4.41
N PHE A 243 0.36 14.06 -3.56
CA PHE A 243 1.25 13.51 -2.53
C PHE A 243 2.47 12.81 -3.14
N THR A 244 2.25 12.05 -4.21
CA THR A 244 3.32 11.39 -4.97
C THR A 244 4.32 12.39 -5.54
N SER A 245 3.90 13.60 -5.89
CA SER A 245 4.79 14.62 -6.48
C SER A 245 5.86 15.18 -5.55
N PHE A 246 5.67 15.20 -4.22
CA PHE A 246 6.67 15.72 -3.28
C PHE A 246 7.27 14.61 -2.40
N ALA A 247 6.56 13.50 -2.21
CA ALA A 247 6.99 12.38 -1.38
C ALA A 247 7.59 11.22 -2.18
N GLY A 248 7.28 11.14 -3.48
CA GLY A 248 7.59 9.99 -4.32
C GLY A 248 6.73 8.75 -4.06
N SER A 249 5.71 8.86 -3.19
CA SER A 249 4.61 7.89 -2.99
C SER A 249 3.34 8.62 -2.57
N GLY A 250 2.16 7.98 -2.60
CA GLY A 250 0.95 8.61 -2.07
C GLY A 250 -0.36 8.16 -2.70
N LEU A 251 -0.35 7.80 -4.00
CA LEU A 251 -1.56 7.33 -4.69
C LEU A 251 -2.11 6.05 -4.05
N ASP A 252 -1.22 5.13 -3.72
CA ASP A 252 -1.53 3.86 -3.06
C ASP A 252 -2.25 4.05 -1.73
N ILE A 253 -1.69 4.82 -0.79
CA ILE A 253 -2.29 5.03 0.54
C ILE A 253 -3.64 5.75 0.45
N CYS A 254 -3.81 6.68 -0.49
CA CYS A 254 -5.06 7.41 -0.71
C CYS A 254 -6.14 6.48 -1.27
N ILE A 255 -5.84 5.77 -2.35
CA ILE A 255 -6.79 4.83 -2.97
C ILE A 255 -7.10 3.69 -1.99
N PHE A 256 -6.09 3.13 -1.32
CA PHE A 256 -6.25 2.09 -0.30
C PHE A 256 -7.23 2.55 0.78
N SER A 257 -7.02 3.75 1.33
CA SER A 257 -7.87 4.29 2.40
C SER A 257 -9.33 4.43 1.95
N VAL A 258 -9.57 4.94 0.75
CA VAL A 258 -10.93 5.16 0.24
C VAL A 258 -11.63 3.84 -0.09
N ILE A 259 -10.97 2.93 -0.82
CA ILE A 259 -11.63 1.67 -1.19
C ILE A 259 -11.87 0.77 0.03
N THR A 260 -10.99 0.81 1.03
CA THR A 260 -11.16 0.01 2.26
C THR A 260 -12.16 0.66 3.22
N LEU A 261 -12.07 1.95 3.54
CA LEU A 261 -12.94 2.59 4.53
C LEU A 261 -14.33 2.92 3.98
N LEU A 262 -14.40 3.50 2.78
CA LEU A 262 -15.65 3.97 2.19
C LEU A 262 -16.38 2.88 1.43
N PHE A 263 -15.71 2.23 0.48
CA PHE A 263 -16.34 1.18 -0.34
C PHE A 263 -16.29 -0.22 0.27
N ARG A 264 -15.63 -0.36 1.42
CA ARG A 264 -15.57 -1.62 2.18
C ARG A 264 -15.02 -2.79 1.36
N VAL A 265 -14.12 -2.49 0.43
CA VAL A 265 -13.30 -3.49 -0.26
C VAL A 265 -12.34 -4.13 0.74
N SER A 266 -12.17 -5.45 0.63
CA SER A 266 -11.28 -6.21 1.51
C SER A 266 -9.82 -5.74 1.38
N GLU A 267 -9.04 -5.76 2.46
CA GLU A 267 -7.61 -5.42 2.39
C GLU A 267 -6.86 -6.35 1.42
N LYS A 268 -7.29 -7.62 1.33
CA LYS A 268 -6.72 -8.64 0.45
C LYS A 268 -6.82 -8.27 -1.03
N THR A 269 -7.87 -7.55 -1.43
CA THR A 269 -8.04 -7.05 -2.81
C THR A 269 -7.48 -5.63 -2.96
N ALA A 270 -7.60 -4.80 -1.92
CA ALA A 270 -7.17 -3.42 -1.94
C ALA A 270 -5.65 -3.29 -2.11
N THR A 271 -4.85 -4.07 -1.36
CA THR A 271 -3.38 -4.01 -1.43
C THR A 271 -2.83 -4.35 -2.81
N PRO A 272 -3.18 -5.47 -3.46
CA PRO A 272 -2.75 -5.72 -4.84
C PRO A 272 -3.20 -4.64 -5.83
N SER A 273 -4.41 -4.10 -5.65
CA SER A 273 -4.94 -3.05 -6.54
C SER A 273 -4.12 -1.77 -6.46
N THR A 274 -3.74 -1.36 -5.25
CA THR A 274 -2.98 -0.11 -5.03
C THR A 274 -1.52 -0.26 -5.43
N ILE A 275 -0.93 -1.46 -5.28
CA ILE A 275 0.40 -1.77 -5.80
C ILE A 275 0.45 -1.60 -7.32
N ILE A 276 -0.54 -2.14 -8.06
CA ILE A 276 -0.60 -1.97 -9.52
C ILE A 276 -0.77 -0.49 -9.88
N ALA A 277 -1.68 0.23 -9.20
CA ALA A 277 -1.89 1.65 -9.46
C ALA A 277 -0.61 2.47 -9.22
N MET A 278 0.13 2.17 -8.15
CA MET A 278 1.37 2.86 -7.82
C MET A 278 2.53 2.47 -8.75
N ALA A 279 2.60 1.22 -9.22
CA ALA A 279 3.55 0.80 -10.24
C ALA A 279 3.39 1.63 -11.52
N ILE A 280 2.14 1.76 -12.00
CA ILE A 280 1.86 2.54 -13.22
C ILE A 280 2.15 4.03 -12.99
N LEU A 281 1.72 4.60 -11.85
CA LEU A 281 1.95 6.02 -11.58
C LEU A 281 3.43 6.35 -11.40
N SER A 282 4.20 5.50 -10.70
CA SER A 282 5.65 5.71 -10.52
C SER A 282 6.41 5.58 -11.82
N LEU A 283 6.08 4.62 -12.70
CA LEU A 283 6.65 4.55 -14.05
C LEU A 283 6.38 5.83 -14.85
N PHE A 284 5.13 6.31 -14.83
CA PHE A 284 4.78 7.58 -15.46
C PHE A 284 5.58 8.75 -14.87
N SER A 285 5.68 8.83 -13.54
CA SER A 285 6.34 9.93 -12.84
C SER A 285 7.85 9.94 -13.11
N VAL A 286 8.50 8.77 -13.14
CA VAL A 286 9.91 8.63 -13.51
C VAL A 286 10.12 9.01 -14.96
N PHE A 287 9.26 8.54 -15.88
CA PHE A 287 9.31 8.96 -17.28
C PHE A 287 9.19 10.48 -17.42
N TRP A 288 8.23 11.09 -16.71
CA TRP A 288 8.03 12.54 -16.72
C TRP A 288 9.28 13.27 -16.22
N ARG A 289 9.80 12.89 -15.05
CA ARG A 289 10.96 13.54 -14.42
C ARG A 289 12.27 13.36 -15.21
N VAL A 290 12.52 12.17 -15.76
CA VAL A 290 13.75 11.86 -16.50
C VAL A 290 13.70 12.43 -17.92
N VAL A 291 12.59 12.22 -18.63
CA VAL A 291 12.52 12.42 -20.09
C VAL A 291 11.89 13.76 -20.46
N ILE A 292 10.93 14.25 -19.67
CA ILE A 292 10.24 15.51 -19.96
C ILE A 292 10.94 16.67 -19.25
N ASP A 293 11.16 16.55 -17.93
CA ASP A 293 11.75 17.62 -17.13
C ASP A 293 13.29 17.66 -17.19
N PHE A 294 13.94 16.52 -17.50
CA PHE A 294 15.40 16.35 -17.41
C PHE A 294 15.99 16.76 -16.05
N ASP A 295 15.19 16.64 -14.99
CA ASP A 295 15.52 17.14 -13.66
C ASP A 295 15.29 16.00 -12.67
N ILE A 296 16.31 15.14 -12.57
CA ILE A 296 16.46 14.12 -11.54
C ILE A 296 17.79 14.36 -10.83
N ASP A 297 17.74 14.30 -9.51
CA ASP A 297 18.94 14.40 -8.69
C ASP A 297 19.89 13.20 -8.92
N MET A 298 21.15 13.50 -9.24
CA MET A 298 22.17 12.48 -9.52
C MET A 298 22.50 11.63 -8.28
N ILE A 299 22.41 12.21 -7.08
CA ILE A 299 22.60 11.47 -5.82
C ILE A 299 21.48 10.43 -5.66
N ALA A 300 20.25 10.74 -6.08
CA ALA A 300 19.16 9.78 -6.06
C ALA A 300 19.43 8.60 -7.02
N LEU A 301 20.02 8.86 -8.19
CA LEU A 301 20.46 7.82 -9.12
C LEU A 301 21.58 6.97 -8.54
N ASP A 302 22.56 7.59 -7.87
CA ASP A 302 23.67 6.87 -7.23
C ASP A 302 23.17 5.93 -6.11
N TYR A 303 22.24 6.42 -5.28
CA TYR A 303 21.55 5.56 -4.30
C TYR A 303 20.76 4.43 -4.97
N LEU A 304 20.10 4.69 -6.09
CA LEU A 304 19.35 3.68 -6.83
C LEU A 304 20.28 2.55 -7.31
N LYS A 305 21.43 2.90 -7.90
CA LYS A 305 22.41 1.93 -8.43
C LYS A 305 22.80 0.88 -7.39
N VAL A 306 23.05 1.28 -6.14
CA VAL A 306 23.46 0.33 -5.08
C VAL A 306 22.27 -0.42 -4.46
N THR A 307 21.06 0.12 -4.59
CA THR A 307 19.86 -0.38 -3.92
C THR A 307 19.12 -1.46 -4.69
N VAL A 308 19.10 -1.38 -6.03
CA VAL A 308 18.29 -2.24 -6.90
C VAL A 308 18.39 -3.73 -6.55
N PRO A 309 19.59 -4.34 -6.37
CA PRO A 309 19.69 -5.77 -6.07
C PRO A 309 18.97 -6.17 -4.79
N VAL A 310 18.98 -5.28 -3.79
CA VAL A 310 18.35 -5.52 -2.49
C VAL A 310 16.85 -5.34 -2.61
N GLY A 311 16.39 -4.24 -3.20
CA GLY A 311 14.95 -3.96 -3.37
C GLY A 311 14.22 -5.06 -4.13
N VAL A 312 14.83 -5.54 -5.21
CA VAL A 312 14.32 -6.60 -6.10
C VAL A 312 14.11 -7.93 -5.36
N PHE A 313 14.97 -8.25 -4.38
CA PHE A 313 14.81 -9.44 -3.55
C PHE A 313 13.78 -9.24 -2.43
N PHE A 314 13.94 -8.17 -1.66
CA PHE A 314 13.21 -7.98 -0.42
C PHE A 314 11.77 -7.52 -0.63
N ALA A 315 11.44 -6.86 -1.75
CA ALA A 315 10.07 -6.46 -2.04
C ALA A 315 9.13 -7.67 -2.23
N PRO A 316 9.41 -8.65 -3.11
CA PRO A 316 8.54 -9.81 -3.20
C PRO A 316 8.66 -10.75 -1.99
N PHE A 317 9.84 -10.83 -1.35
CA PHE A 317 9.97 -11.55 -0.08
C PHE A 317 9.06 -10.96 1.01
N GLY A 318 8.92 -9.63 1.04
CA GLY A 318 7.92 -8.93 1.83
C GLY A 318 6.51 -9.40 1.49
N ALA A 319 6.11 -9.39 0.22
CA ALA A 319 4.78 -9.85 -0.19
C ALA A 319 4.51 -11.31 0.23
N PHE A 320 5.51 -12.18 0.10
CA PHE A 320 5.44 -13.56 0.60
C PHE A 320 5.23 -13.59 2.12
N LEU A 321 6.03 -12.86 2.91
CA LEU A 321 5.89 -12.80 4.36
C LEU A 321 4.53 -12.21 4.79
N GLY A 322 4.05 -11.20 4.08
CA GLY A 322 2.74 -10.57 4.27
C GLY A 322 1.59 -11.55 4.06
N SER A 323 1.75 -12.56 3.19
CA SER A 323 0.74 -13.60 2.99
C SER A 323 0.53 -14.47 4.24
N TYR A 324 1.55 -14.65 5.07
CA TYR A 324 1.48 -15.39 6.33
C TYR A 324 1.01 -14.51 7.50
N PHE A 325 1.26 -13.20 7.43
CA PHE A 325 0.94 -12.30 8.52
C PHE A 325 -0.53 -11.91 8.52
N HIS A 326 -1.13 -11.94 9.71
CA HIS A 326 -2.48 -11.47 9.90
C HIS A 326 -2.53 -9.96 9.76
N ARG A 327 -3.62 -9.43 9.19
CA ARG A 327 -3.81 -7.99 8.90
C ARG A 327 -3.53 -7.03 10.07
N LEU A 328 -3.75 -7.48 11.31
CA LEU A 328 -3.44 -6.67 12.51
C LEU A 328 -1.94 -6.52 12.73
N THR A 329 -1.16 -7.56 12.44
CA THR A 329 0.30 -7.54 12.54
C THR A 329 0.87 -6.53 11.55
N LEU A 330 0.39 -6.57 10.30
CA LEU A 330 0.76 -5.63 9.25
C LEU A 330 0.43 -4.19 9.64
N ALA A 331 -0.78 -3.94 10.14
CA ALA A 331 -1.19 -2.61 10.58
C ALA A 331 -0.34 -2.08 11.74
N TRP A 332 0.05 -2.95 12.69
CA TRP A 332 0.96 -2.54 13.77
C TRP A 332 2.36 -2.18 13.26
N PHE A 333 2.90 -2.91 12.29
CA PHE A 333 4.18 -2.56 11.68
C PHE A 333 4.15 -1.18 11.05
N VAL A 334 3.11 -0.88 10.27
CA VAL A 334 2.92 0.46 9.68
C VAL A 334 2.81 1.51 10.78
N CYS A 335 1.90 1.35 11.75
CA CYS A 335 1.74 2.34 12.82
C CYS A 335 3.03 2.61 13.62
N ILE A 336 3.88 1.59 13.82
CA ILE A 336 5.18 1.74 14.49
C ILE A 336 6.16 2.53 13.61
N LEU A 337 6.24 2.20 12.32
CA LEU A 337 7.07 2.90 11.35
C LEU A 337 6.70 4.39 11.31
N GLU A 338 5.40 4.68 11.26
CA GLU A 338 4.89 6.04 11.26
C GLU A 338 5.20 6.80 12.55
N ALA A 339 5.05 6.13 13.69
CA ALA A 339 5.44 6.71 14.97
C ALA A 339 6.93 7.03 15.01
N ILE A 340 7.79 6.16 14.47
CA ILE A 340 9.24 6.39 14.40
C ILE A 340 9.55 7.58 13.48
N ALA A 341 8.95 7.66 12.29
CA ALA A 341 9.13 8.78 11.38
C ALA A 341 8.67 10.11 12.01
N TYR A 342 7.54 10.08 12.73
CA TYR A 342 7.03 11.24 13.46
C TYR A 342 7.93 11.66 14.62
N CYS A 343 8.45 10.70 15.40
CA CYS A 343 9.47 10.98 16.41
C CYS A 343 10.75 11.55 15.80
N GLY A 344 11.18 11.06 14.64
CA GLY A 344 12.32 11.58 13.88
C GLY A 344 12.11 13.05 13.51
N PHE A 345 10.93 13.41 13.00
CA PHE A 345 10.57 14.79 12.73
C PHE A 345 10.62 15.65 14.01
N LEU A 346 10.03 15.21 15.13
CA LEU A 346 10.07 15.95 16.40
C LEU A 346 11.50 16.13 16.93
N ALA A 347 12.38 15.15 16.72
CA ALA A 347 13.78 15.22 17.12
C ALA A 347 14.56 16.32 16.38
N THR A 348 14.12 16.73 15.18
CA THR A 348 14.70 17.88 14.46
C THR A 348 14.38 19.24 15.07
N ARG A 349 13.55 19.28 16.14
CA ARG A 349 13.11 20.50 16.83
C ARG A 349 12.47 21.51 15.86
N PRO A 350 11.38 21.13 15.17
CA PRO A 350 10.71 22.01 14.21
C PRO A 350 10.14 23.26 14.90
N SER A 351 9.93 24.32 14.14
CA SER A 351 9.31 25.55 14.65
C SER A 351 7.88 25.28 15.14
N LEU A 352 7.41 26.10 16.09
CA LEU A 352 6.04 25.97 16.64
C LEU A 352 4.96 26.10 15.56
N ILE A 353 5.22 26.88 14.51
CA ILE A 353 4.31 27.05 13.37
C ILE A 353 4.20 25.72 12.59
N LEU A 354 5.34 25.10 12.28
CA LEU A 354 5.41 23.81 11.59
C LEU A 354 4.74 22.70 12.41
N LEU A 355 4.96 22.73 13.73
CA LEU A 355 4.31 21.81 14.66
C LEU A 355 2.78 22.00 14.66
N GLY A 356 2.32 23.27 14.65
CA GLY A 356 0.90 23.62 14.53
C GLY A 356 0.27 23.11 13.24
N PHE A 357 0.94 23.27 12.10
CA PHE A 357 0.49 22.72 10.81
C PHE A 357 0.45 21.18 10.83
N SER A 358 1.48 20.53 11.38
CA SER A 358 1.52 19.07 11.53
C SER A 358 0.32 18.55 12.33
N PHE A 359 0.05 19.15 13.49
CA PHE A 359 -1.12 18.80 14.30
C PHE A 359 -2.44 19.09 13.57
N GLY A 360 -2.50 20.17 12.80
CA GLY A 360 -3.63 20.48 11.92
C GLY A 360 -3.90 19.36 10.91
N ILE A 361 -2.86 18.88 10.21
CA ILE A 361 -2.97 17.77 9.26
C ILE A 361 -3.44 16.50 9.96
N LEU A 362 -2.86 16.15 11.11
CA LEU A 362 -3.27 14.96 11.88
C LEU A 362 -4.74 15.05 12.33
N PHE A 363 -5.18 16.22 12.78
CA PHE A 363 -6.55 16.43 13.23
C PHE A 363 -7.54 16.33 12.06
N ILE A 364 -7.23 16.98 10.93
CA ILE A 364 -8.02 16.89 9.70
C ILE A 364 -8.06 15.44 9.21
N GLY A 365 -6.91 14.75 9.18
CA GLY A 365 -6.80 13.34 8.80
C GLY A 365 -7.66 12.44 9.67
N PHE A 366 -7.57 12.58 11.00
CA PHE A 366 -8.41 11.84 11.94
C PHE A 366 -9.91 12.07 11.70
N GLY A 367 -10.32 13.32 11.51
CA GLY A 367 -11.70 13.68 11.19
C GLY A 367 -12.17 13.07 9.87
N PHE A 368 -11.35 13.20 8.83
CA PHE A 368 -11.61 12.69 7.50
C PHE A 368 -11.74 11.16 7.47
N PHE A 369 -10.78 10.42 8.03
CA PHE A 369 -10.82 8.96 8.05
C PHE A 369 -11.95 8.41 8.93
N THR A 370 -12.27 9.10 10.04
CA THR A 370 -13.45 8.77 10.85
C THR A 370 -14.75 8.99 10.08
N PHE A 371 -14.83 10.08 9.31
CA PHE A 371 -15.97 10.34 8.44
C PHE A 371 -16.11 9.28 7.35
N LEU A 372 -15.02 8.95 6.64
CA LEU A 372 -15.01 7.88 5.62
C LEU A 372 -15.47 6.54 6.20
N ALA A 373 -14.96 6.15 7.36
CA ALA A 373 -15.36 4.91 8.03
C ALA A 373 -16.87 4.90 8.30
N LYS A 374 -17.41 5.96 8.91
CA LYS A 374 -18.85 6.09 9.20
C LYS A 374 -19.70 6.12 7.94
N ALA A 375 -19.27 6.84 6.90
CA ALA A 375 -19.94 6.91 5.61
C ALA A 375 -20.01 5.52 4.95
N GLY A 376 -18.91 4.76 4.97
CA GLY A 376 -18.88 3.40 4.46
C GLY A 376 -19.81 2.45 5.22
N GLN A 377 -19.95 2.60 6.55
CA GLN A 377 -20.93 1.80 7.31
C GLN A 377 -22.37 2.11 6.86
N LYS A 378 -22.70 3.39 6.66
CA LYS A 378 -24.04 3.80 6.20
C LYS A 378 -24.31 3.30 4.79
N LEU A 379 -23.31 3.35 3.91
CA LEU A 379 -23.41 2.91 2.52
C LEU A 379 -23.74 1.42 2.42
N VAL A 380 -23.04 0.56 3.18
CA VAL A 380 -23.33 -0.88 3.21
C VAL A 380 -24.75 -1.17 3.73
N LYS A 381 -25.21 -0.43 4.75
CA LYS A 381 -26.60 -0.58 5.24
C LYS A 381 -27.62 -0.21 4.17
N HIS A 382 -27.39 0.88 3.44
CA HIS A 382 -28.30 1.34 2.39
C HIS A 382 -28.32 0.37 1.19
N GLU A 383 -27.18 -0.15 0.78
CA GLU A 383 -27.08 -1.14 -0.30
C GLU A 383 -27.75 -2.48 0.06
N LYS A 384 -27.65 -2.92 1.31
CA LYS A 384 -28.42 -4.08 1.79
C LYS A 384 -29.92 -3.87 1.71
N ILE A 385 -30.40 -2.69 2.12
CA ILE A 385 -31.84 -2.35 2.03
C ILE A 385 -32.30 -2.36 0.57
N LYS A 386 -31.50 -1.81 -0.37
CA LYS A 386 -31.79 -1.87 -1.81
C LYS A 386 -31.81 -3.29 -2.39
N THR A 387 -30.97 -4.18 -1.85
CA THR A 387 -30.93 -5.59 -2.29
C THR A 387 -32.19 -6.34 -1.87
N ILE A 388 -32.70 -6.06 -0.66
CA ILE A 388 -33.91 -6.70 -0.10
C ILE A 388 -35.20 -6.16 -0.74
N SER A 389 -35.18 -4.94 -1.29
CA SER A 389 -36.35 -4.25 -1.87
C SER A 389 -36.48 -4.38 -3.39
N ARG A 390 -35.56 -5.10 -4.06
CA ARG A 390 -35.73 -5.48 -5.46
C ARG A 390 -36.44 -6.85 -5.50
N PRO A 391 -37.66 -6.93 -6.08
CA PRO A 391 -38.38 -8.19 -6.22
C PRO A 391 -37.66 -9.17 -7.15
#